data_AF-A0A351FCL0-F1
#
_entry.id   AF-A0A351FCL0-F1
#
_cell.length_a   1.000
_cell.length_b   1.000
_cell.length_c   1.000
_cell.angle_alpha   90.00
_cell.angle_beta   90.00
_cell.angle_gamma   90.00
#
_symmetry.space_group_name_H-M   'P 1'
#
loop_
_entity.id
_entity.type
_entity.pdbx_description
1 polymer ?
#
loop_
_entity_poly.entity_id
_entity_poly.type
_entity_poly.pdbx_seq_one_letter_code
_entity_poly.pdbx_strand_id
1 'polypeptide(L)'
;MPRLSPVHRLLCELVEIPSVNPLLLPDEEELTGEAEVVDFLAEEAKKLGISARKMRVLPGRSNLLLRLRPAGKVRQRVLLTPHLDV
;
A
#
# COMPACT_ATOMS: atom_id res chain seq x y z
N MET A 1 -8.19 8.80 26.63
CA MET A 1 -7.36 7.82 25.90
C MET A 1 -6.14 8.54 25.33
N PRO A 2 -4.93 7.97 25.40
CA PRO A 2 -3.76 8.58 24.80
C PRO A 2 -3.98 8.74 23.29
N ARG A 3 -3.57 9.88 22.73
CA ARG A 3 -3.72 10.15 21.30
C ARG A 3 -2.70 9.29 20.53
N LEU A 4 -3.18 8.45 19.62
CA LEU A 4 -2.31 7.61 18.80
C LEU A 4 -1.37 8.47 17.93
N SER A 5 -0.11 8.03 17.79
CA SER A 5 0.83 8.64 16.84
C SER A 5 0.30 8.49 15.40
N PRO A 6 0.77 9.32 14.44
CA PRO A 6 0.37 9.16 13.04
C PRO A 6 0.64 7.77 12.49
N VAL A 7 1.78 7.16 12.84
CA VAL A 7 2.13 5.80 12.41
C VAL A 7 1.17 4.76 13.00
N HIS A 8 0.82 4.85 14.28
CA HIS A 8 -0.14 3.92 14.87
C HIS A 8 -1.52 4.04 14.21
N ARG A 9 -1.97 5.26 13.90
CA ARG A 9 -3.25 5.46 13.19
C ARG A 9 -3.23 4.83 11.80
N LEU A 10 -2.17 5.08 11.03
CA LEU A 10 -2.00 4.48 9.71
C LEU A 10 -2.00 2.95 9.78
N LEU A 11 -1.32 2.36 10.77
CA LEU A 11 -1.31 0.90 10.94
C LEU A 11 -2.69 0.35 11.34
N CYS A 12 -3.44 1.03 12.20
CA CYS A 12 -4.82 0.64 12.51
C CYS A 12 -5.71 0.70 11.28
N GLU A 13 -5.66 1.79 10.51
CA GLU A 13 -6.44 1.97 9.28
C GLU A 13 -6.08 0.90 8.23
N LEU A 14 -4.81 0.51 8.10
CA LEU A 14 -4.40 -0.56 7.20
C LEU A 14 -4.92 -1.94 7.64
N VAL A 15 -4.91 -2.25 8.94
CA VAL A 15 -5.41 -3.53 9.48
C VAL A 15 -6.92 -3.64 9.36
N GLU A 16 -7.64 -2.51 9.35
CA GLU A 16 -9.09 -2.49 9.12
C GLU A 16 -9.48 -2.85 7.68
N ILE A 17 -8.55 -2.81 6.72
CA ILE A 17 -8.78 -3.22 5.34
C ILE A 17 -8.48 -4.73 5.21
N PRO A 18 -9.49 -5.58 4.97
CA PRO A 18 -9.25 -7.00 4.73
C PRO A 18 -8.35 -7.19 3.51
N SER A 19 -7.25 -7.91 3.67
CA SER A 19 -6.25 -8.11 2.62
C SER A 19 -5.62 -9.49 2.73
N VAL A 20 -6.39 -10.51 3.09
CA VAL A 20 -5.87 -11.88 3.12
C VAL A 20 -5.45 -12.29 1.71
N ASN A 21 -4.37 -13.07 1.61
CA ASN A 21 -3.93 -13.58 0.32
C ASN A 21 -5.06 -14.32 -0.43
N PRO A 22 -5.43 -13.91 -1.66
CA PRO A 22 -6.54 -14.53 -2.41
C PRO A 22 -6.37 -16.03 -2.68
N LEU A 23 -5.14 -16.54 -2.68
CA LEU A 23 -4.89 -17.98 -2.87
C LEU A 23 -5.35 -18.82 -1.67
N LEU A 24 -5.51 -18.20 -0.49
CA LEU A 24 -6.00 -18.87 0.71
C LEU A 24 -7.53 -18.84 0.79
N LEU A 25 -8.17 -17.85 0.17
CA LEU A 25 -9.61 -17.61 0.19
C LEU A 25 -10.13 -17.30 -1.23
N PRO A 26 -10.09 -18.27 -2.16
CA PRO A 26 -10.37 -18.01 -3.59
C PRO A 26 -11.81 -17.57 -3.88
N ASP A 27 -12.76 -17.88 -2.98
CA ASP A 27 -14.19 -17.60 -3.16
C ASP A 27 -14.70 -16.47 -2.23
N GLU A 28 -13.81 -15.80 -1.47
CA GLU A 28 -14.18 -14.76 -0.51
C GLU A 28 -13.54 -13.41 -0.89
N GLU A 29 -13.94 -12.86 -2.04
CA GLU A 29 -13.37 -11.61 -2.59
C GLU A 29 -13.37 -10.46 -1.57
N GLU A 30 -14.42 -10.37 -0.74
CA GLU A 30 -14.58 -9.34 0.31
C GLU A 30 -13.49 -9.36 1.38
N LEU A 31 -12.77 -10.48 1.56
CA LEU A 31 -11.67 -10.61 2.53
C LEU A 31 -10.28 -10.41 1.90
N THR A 32 -10.21 -10.21 0.58
CA THR A 32 -8.98 -10.22 -0.22
C THR A 32 -8.66 -8.86 -0.86
N GLY A 33 -8.94 -7.79 -0.12
CA GLY A 33 -8.92 -6.40 -0.57
C GLY A 33 -7.55 -5.75 -0.78
N GLU A 34 -6.62 -6.44 -1.47
CA GLU A 34 -5.33 -5.86 -1.88
C GLU A 34 -5.53 -4.57 -2.71
N ALA A 35 -6.62 -4.47 -3.49
CA ALA A 35 -6.93 -3.31 -4.30
C ALA A 35 -7.30 -2.09 -3.44
N GLU A 36 -8.06 -2.29 -2.37
CA GLU A 36 -8.44 -1.26 -1.39
C GLU A 36 -7.21 -0.73 -0.67
N VAL A 37 -6.28 -1.62 -0.27
CA VAL A 37 -4.99 -1.23 0.33
C VAL A 37 -4.18 -0.38 -0.64
N VAL A 38 -4.13 -0.75 -1.93
CA VAL A 38 -3.45 0.04 -2.97
C VAL A 38 -4.04 1.44 -3.09
N ASP A 39 -5.37 1.56 -3.06
CA ASP A 39 -6.07 2.82 -3.26
C ASP A 39 -5.89 3.74 -2.05
N PHE A 40 -6.01 3.19 -0.85
CA PHE A 40 -5.74 3.90 0.40
C PHE A 40 -4.30 4.44 0.44
N LEU A 41 -3.29 3.59 0.23
CA LEU A 41 -1.89 4.01 0.27
C LEU A 41 -1.52 5.00 -0.84
N ALA A 42 -2.16 4.91 -2.02
CA ALA A 42 -1.95 5.87 -3.10
C ALA A 42 -2.46 7.28 -2.73
N GLU A 43 -3.61 7.39 -2.08
CA GLU A 43 -4.14 8.68 -1.61
C GLU A 43 -3.32 9.23 -0.43
N GLU A 44 -2.87 8.39 0.51
CA GLU A 44 -1.95 8.82 1.57
C GLU A 44 -0.61 9.35 0.99
N ALA A 45 -0.03 8.63 0.02
CA ALA A 45 1.18 9.05 -0.67
C ALA A 45 0.99 10.41 -1.37
N LYS A 46 -0.15 10.61 -2.03
CA LYS A 46 -0.49 11.87 -2.72
C LYS A 46 -0.59 13.04 -1.75
N LYS A 47 -1.20 12.87 -0.56
CA LYS A 47 -1.25 13.91 0.49
C LYS A 47 0.16 14.35 0.93
N LEU A 48 1.14 13.46 0.84
CA LEU A 48 2.54 13.70 1.18
C LEU A 48 3.40 14.17 -0.02
N GLY A 49 2.81 14.33 -1.21
CA GLY A 49 3.54 14.69 -2.43
C GLY A 49 4.43 13.57 -2.99
N ILE A 50 4.19 12.32 -2.58
CA ILE A 50 4.92 11.14 -3.05
C ILE A 50 4.31 10.65 -4.35
N SER A 51 5.17 10.40 -5.35
CA SER A 51 4.75 9.84 -6.64
C SER A 51 4.24 8.42 -6.46
N ALA A 52 2.96 8.17 -6.70
CA ALA A 52 2.35 6.84 -6.69
C ALA A 52 2.05 6.35 -8.12
N ARG A 53 2.28 5.07 -8.39
CA ARG A 53 1.89 4.40 -9.65
C ARG A 53 1.38 2.99 -9.36
N LYS A 54 0.17 2.68 -9.81
CA LYS A 54 -0.35 1.30 -9.86
C LYS A 54 0.30 0.56 -11.03
N MET A 55 0.78 -0.66 -10.78
CA MET A 55 1.36 -1.55 -11.77
C MET A 55 0.52 -2.82 -11.81
N ARG A 56 -0.31 -2.96 -12.84
CA ARG A 56 -1.16 -4.14 -13.04
C ARG A 56 -0.27 -5.38 -13.22
N VAL A 57 -0.51 -6.41 -12.42
CA VAL A 57 0.19 -7.71 -12.50
C VAL A 57 -0.77 -8.80 -12.97
N LEU A 58 -1.96 -8.86 -12.37
CA LEU A 58 -3.06 -9.74 -12.77
C LEU A 58 -4.38 -8.93 -12.83
N PRO A 59 -5.47 -9.46 -13.40
CA PRO A 59 -6.79 -8.85 -13.25
C PRO A 59 -7.12 -8.66 -11.76
N GLY A 60 -7.61 -7.47 -11.39
CA GLY A 60 -7.88 -7.11 -9.99
C GLY A 60 -6.64 -6.85 -9.12
N ARG A 61 -5.45 -7.31 -9.52
CA ARG A 61 -4.24 -7.25 -8.68
C ARG A 61 -3.17 -6.34 -9.26
N SER A 62 -2.89 -5.27 -8.54
CA SER A 62 -1.84 -4.31 -8.90
C SER A 62 -0.85 -4.16 -7.77
N ASN A 63 0.43 -4.12 -8.11
CA ASN A 63 1.44 -3.61 -7.20
C ASN A 63 1.33 -2.09 -7.11
N LEU A 64 1.66 -1.52 -5.95
CA LEU A 64 1.80 -0.07 -5.78
C LEU A 64 3.29 0.30 -5.73
N LEU A 65 3.70 1.20 -6.63
CA LEU A 65 5.04 1.79 -6.62
C LEU A 65 4.97 3.21 -6.08
N LEU A 66 5.51 3.41 -4.88
CA LEU A 66 5.73 4.74 -4.29
C LEU A 66 7.17 5.17 -4.52
N ARG A 67 7.37 6.41 -4.99
CA ARG A 67 8.69 6.91 -5.38
C ARG A 67 8.98 8.28 -4.78
N LEU A 68 10.01 8.32 -3.95
CA LEU A 68 10.69 9.53 -3.52
C LEU A 68 11.91 9.77 -4.42
N ARG A 69 12.09 11.00 -4.90
CA ARG A 69 13.27 11.39 -5.66
C ARG A 69 14.10 12.38 -4.84
N PRO A 70 15.43 12.21 -4.75
CA PRO A 70 16.28 13.25 -4.18
C PRO A 70 16.22 14.50 -5.06
N ALA A 71 16.48 15.67 -4.47
CA ALA A 71 16.50 16.94 -5.22
C ALA A 71 17.62 17.00 -6.27
N GLY A 72 18.72 16.27 -6.05
CA GLY A 72 19.89 16.24 -6.94
C GLY A 72 20.01 14.96 -7.79
N LYS A 73 21.19 14.76 -8.38
CA LYS A 73 21.50 13.58 -9.18
C LYS A 73 21.28 12.29 -8.37
N VAL A 74 20.46 11.38 -8.89
CA VAL A 74 20.28 10.04 -8.31
C VAL A 74 21.60 9.27 -8.38
N ARG A 75 22.13 8.89 -7.22
CA ARG A 75 23.38 8.10 -7.10
C ARG A 75 23.12 6.63 -6.81
N GLN A 76 22.05 6.33 -6.07
CA GLN A 76 21.67 4.99 -5.67
C GLN A 76 20.15 4.88 -5.65
N ARG A 77 19.64 3.67 -5.88
CA ARG A 77 18.24 3.31 -5.72
C ARG A 77 18.13 2.31 -4.58
N VAL A 78 17.29 2.62 -3.59
CA VAL A 78 16.90 1.70 -2.53
C VAL A 78 15.46 1.29 -2.80
N LEU A 79 15.17 -0.01 -2.69
CA LEU A 79 13.82 -0.55 -2.85
C LEU A 79 13.39 -1.15 -1.51
N LEU A 80 12.24 -0.71 -1.02
CA LEU A 80 11.56 -1.29 0.13
C LEU A 80 10.35 -2.04 -0.40
N THR A 81 10.27 -3.35 -0.14
CA THR A 81 9.29 -4.25 -0.78
C THR A 81 8.45 -5.00 0.25
N PRO A 82 7.62 -4.32 1.05
CA PRO A 82 6.58 -5.01 1.81
C PRO A 82 5.54 -5.60 0.85
N HIS A 83 4.92 -6.69 1.27
CA HIS A 83 3.72 -7.23 0.62
C HIS A 83 2.47 -6.53 1.19
N LEU A 84 1.35 -6.58 0.45
CA LEU A 84 0.10 -5.92 0.83
C LEU A 84 -0.89 -6.87 1.49
N ASP A 85 -0.69 -8.16 1.30
CA ASP A 85 -1.52 -9.22 1.85
C ASP A 85 -1.03 -9.71 3.22
N VAL A 86 -1.92 -10.35 3.97
CA VAL A 86 -1.59 -11.10 5.20
C VAL A 86 -1.79 -12.61 5.02
#